data_AF-A0A1D8RFD2-F1
#
_entry.id   AF-A0A1D8RFD2-F1
#
_cell.length_a   1.000
_cell.length_b   1.000
_cell.length_c   1.000
_cell.angle_alpha   90.00
_cell.angle_beta   90.00
_cell.angle_gamma   90.00
#
_symmetry.space_group_name_H-M   'P 1'
#
loop_
_entity.id
_entity.type
_entity.pdbx_description
1 polymer ?
#
loop_
_entity_poly.entity_id
_entity_poly.type
_entity_poly.pdbx_seq_one_letter_code
_entity_poly.pdbx_strand_id
1 'polypeptide(L)'
;GAKAIILMSHLGRPDGQKIEKYSLKPVASKLSELLDGKDVKFLDDCVGSEVESAVSSASNGQVILLENLRFHVEEEGKGKNAEGEKVKAEAKDVDAFRASLTKLGDVYVNDA
;
A
#
# COMPACT_ATOMS: atom_id res chain seq x y z
N GLY A 1 -22.48 -6.69 -0.89
CA GLY A 1 -21.40 -5.69 -0.90
C GLY A 1 -20.06 -6.40 -1.06
N ALA A 2 -18.98 -5.67 -1.34
CA ALA A 2 -17.65 -6.27 -1.42
C ALA A 2 -17.24 -6.96 -0.10
N LYS A 3 -16.46 -8.03 -0.18
CA LYS A 3 -15.92 -8.73 1.00
C LYS A 3 -15.02 -7.80 1.83
N ALA A 4 -14.15 -7.07 1.15
CA ALA A 4 -13.26 -6.06 1.69
C ALA A 4 -13.01 -4.97 0.63
N ILE A 5 -12.57 -3.80 1.08
CA ILE A 5 -12.12 -2.69 0.23
C ILE A 5 -10.67 -2.40 0.62
N ILE A 6 -9.76 -2.63 -0.32
CA ILE A 6 -8.32 -2.45 -0.12
C ILE A 6 -7.92 -1.16 -0.84
N LEU A 7 -7.48 -0.18 -0.05
CA LEU A 7 -7.05 1.12 -0.53
C LEU A 7 -5.53 1.14 -0.64
N MET A 8 -5.05 1.56 -1.80
CA MET A 8 -3.65 1.71 -2.15
C MET A 8 -3.41 3.16 -2.57
N SER A 9 -2.36 3.78 -2.06
CA SER A 9 -2.01 5.15 -2.44
C SER A 9 -0.54 5.43 -2.20
N HIS A 10 -0.12 6.63 -2.55
CA HIS A 10 1.21 7.13 -2.23
C HIS A 10 1.13 8.56 -1.72
N LEU A 11 2.14 8.95 -0.94
CA LEU A 11 2.29 10.31 -0.44
C LEU A 11 3.72 10.80 -0.64
N GLY A 12 3.87 11.99 -1.22
CA GLY A 12 5.18 12.62 -1.42
C GLY A 12 6.11 11.86 -2.38
N ARG A 13 7.41 12.00 -2.14
CA ARG A 13 8.50 11.37 -2.92
C ARG A 13 9.50 10.71 -1.97
N PRO A 14 9.16 9.52 -1.46
CA PRO A 14 10.06 8.75 -0.60
C PRO A 14 11.20 8.04 -1.38
N ASP A 15 11.19 8.06 -2.72
CA ASP A 15 12.25 7.49 -3.57
C ASP A 15 12.57 6.01 -3.24
N GLY A 16 11.57 5.19 -2.87
CA GLY A 16 11.76 3.78 -2.51
C GLY A 16 12.24 3.53 -1.08
N GLN A 17 12.07 4.49 -0.18
CA GLN A 17 12.51 4.39 1.22
C GLN A 17 11.34 4.60 2.19
N LYS A 18 11.36 3.88 3.32
CA LYS A 18 10.39 4.10 4.40
C LYS A 18 10.73 5.41 5.15
N ILE A 19 9.94 6.45 4.91
CA ILE A 19 10.10 7.76 5.54
C ILE A 19 8.82 8.10 6.31
N GLU A 20 8.92 8.18 7.65
CA GLU A 20 7.78 8.39 8.55
C GLU A 20 6.90 9.59 8.16
N LYS A 21 7.52 10.69 7.73
CA LYS A 21 6.84 11.91 7.24
C LYS A 21 5.84 11.62 6.09
N TYR A 22 6.08 10.57 5.30
CA TYR A 22 5.28 10.19 4.16
C TYR A 22 4.41 8.94 4.43
N SER A 23 4.29 8.51 5.68
CA SER A 23 3.35 7.43 6.05
C SER A 23 1.90 7.85 5.82
N LEU A 24 1.08 6.90 5.39
CA LEU A 24 -0.37 7.05 5.23
C LEU A 24 -1.14 6.78 6.53
N LYS A 25 -0.47 6.43 7.63
CA LYS A 25 -1.11 6.17 8.92
C LYS A 25 -2.05 7.29 9.40
N PRO A 26 -1.70 8.59 9.29
CA PRO A 26 -2.63 9.67 9.64
C PRO A 26 -3.88 9.72 8.73
N VAL A 27 -3.75 9.27 7.48
CA VAL A 27 -4.85 9.21 6.51
C VAL A 27 -5.85 8.13 6.90
N ALA A 28 -5.41 6.98 7.42
CA ALA A 28 -6.30 5.94 7.93
C ALA A 28 -7.21 6.48 9.06
N SER A 29 -6.62 7.20 10.02
CA SER A 29 -7.37 7.84 11.10
C SER A 29 -8.38 8.85 10.57
N LYS A 30 -7.96 9.71 9.62
CA LYS A 30 -8.88 10.71 9.06
C LYS A 30 -10.01 10.07 8.24
N LEU A 31 -9.72 9.02 7.48
CA LEU A 31 -10.70 8.29 6.70
C LEU A 31 -11.74 7.61 7.61
N SER A 32 -11.31 7.04 8.74
CA SER A 32 -12.22 6.47 9.73
C SER A 32 -13.23 7.51 10.26
N GLU A 33 -12.78 8.73 10.55
CA GLU A 33 -13.68 9.83 10.93
C GLU A 33 -14.71 10.17 9.84
N LEU A 34 -14.29 10.17 8.57
CA LEU A 34 -15.15 10.49 7.43
C LEU A 34 -16.15 9.37 7.09
N LEU A 35 -15.87 8.14 7.53
CA LEU A 35 -16.73 6.97 7.34
C LEU A 35 -17.60 6.69 8.57
N ASP A 36 -18.07 7.75 9.25
CA ASP A 36 -18.92 7.68 10.44
C ASP A 36 -18.35 6.79 11.55
N GLY A 37 -17.02 6.79 11.72
CA GLY A 37 -16.32 5.99 12.73
C GLY A 37 -16.12 4.52 12.36
N LYS A 38 -16.37 4.12 11.10
CA LYS A 38 -16.03 2.78 10.63
C LYS A 38 -14.53 2.53 10.78
N ASP A 39 -14.18 1.35 11.28
CA ASP A 39 -12.78 0.93 11.40
C ASP A 39 -12.10 0.86 10.03
N VAL A 40 -10.97 1.58 9.92
CA VAL A 40 -10.07 1.54 8.77
C VAL A 40 -8.79 0.89 9.23
N LYS A 41 -8.62 -0.39 8.92
CA LYS A 41 -7.44 -1.14 9.32
C LYS A 41 -6.25 -0.66 8.51
N PHE A 42 -5.27 -0.07 9.19
CA PHE A 42 -4.00 0.30 8.58
C PHE A 42 -3.01 -0.87 8.67
N LEU A 43 -2.24 -1.07 7.60
CA LEU A 43 -1.13 -2.03 7.56
C LEU A 43 0.17 -1.28 7.27
N ASP A 44 1.23 -1.58 8.02
CA ASP A 44 2.54 -0.90 7.94
C ASP A 44 3.36 -1.28 6.67
N ASP A 45 2.74 -2.04 5.76
CA ASP A 45 3.27 -2.38 4.44
C ASP A 45 2.14 -2.55 3.41
N CYS A 46 2.49 -2.64 2.14
CA CYS A 46 1.56 -2.84 1.02
C CYS A 46 1.67 -4.22 0.35
N VAL A 47 2.72 -4.98 0.66
CA VAL A 47 2.95 -6.34 0.17
C VAL A 47 3.46 -7.23 1.30
N GLY A 48 3.53 -8.54 1.06
CA GLY A 48 4.06 -9.52 2.00
C GLY A 48 3.00 -10.31 2.75
N SER A 49 3.43 -11.33 3.49
CA SER A 49 2.55 -12.34 4.10
C SER A 49 1.58 -11.77 5.12
N GLU A 50 1.96 -10.73 5.87
CA GLU A 50 1.08 -10.07 6.82
C GLU A 50 -0.07 -9.35 6.12
N VAL A 51 0.22 -8.69 5.00
CA VAL A 51 -0.79 -8.02 4.16
C VAL A 51 -1.73 -9.04 3.53
N GLU A 52 -1.18 -10.10 2.92
CA GLU A 52 -1.97 -11.18 2.33
C GLU A 52 -2.89 -11.84 3.39
N SER A 53 -2.37 -12.12 4.59
CA SER A 53 -3.15 -12.69 5.69
C SER A 53 -4.25 -11.75 6.19
N ALA A 54 -3.93 -10.46 6.37
CA ALA A 54 -4.90 -9.46 6.80
C ALA A 54 -6.04 -9.25 5.78
N VAL A 55 -5.73 -9.24 4.49
CA VAL A 55 -6.71 -9.11 3.41
C VAL A 55 -7.55 -10.38 3.27
N SER A 56 -6.92 -11.56 3.34
CA SER A 56 -7.64 -12.83 3.22
C SER A 56 -8.66 -13.06 4.34
N SER A 57 -8.33 -12.62 5.57
CA SER A 57 -9.17 -12.70 6.75
C SER A 57 -10.23 -11.59 6.85
N ALA A 58 -10.13 -10.55 6.03
CA ALA A 58 -11.10 -9.45 6.01
C ALA A 58 -12.49 -9.93 5.60
N SER A 59 -13.52 -9.35 6.19
CA SER A 59 -14.92 -9.71 5.90
C SER A 59 -15.86 -8.53 6.09
N ASN A 60 -17.13 -8.70 5.70
CA ASN A 60 -18.21 -7.74 5.96
C ASN A 60 -17.93 -6.31 5.45
N GLY A 61 -17.22 -6.19 4.32
CA GLY A 61 -16.90 -4.90 3.70
C GLY A 61 -15.91 -4.08 4.53
N GLN A 62 -15.02 -4.74 5.28
CA GLN A 62 -13.93 -4.09 6.01
C GLN A 62 -13.07 -3.25 5.07
N VAL A 63 -12.66 -2.07 5.53
CA VAL A 63 -11.78 -1.15 4.79
C VAL A 63 -10.36 -1.31 5.31
N ILE A 64 -9.43 -1.55 4.41
CA ILE A 64 -8.01 -1.70 4.71
C ILE A 64 -7.25 -0.62 3.93
N LEU A 65 -6.46 0.19 4.61
CA LEU A 65 -5.51 1.10 3.98
C LEU A 65 -4.11 0.52 4.10
N LEU A 66 -3.46 0.29 2.97
CA LEU A 66 -2.07 -0.14 2.90
C LEU A 66 -1.13 1.06 3.08
N GLU A 67 0.10 0.79 3.51
CA GLU A 67 1.14 1.81 3.56
C GLU A 67 1.51 2.30 2.15
N ASN A 68 2.17 3.47 2.10
CA ASN A 68 2.62 4.17 0.91
C ASN A 68 3.35 3.26 -0.10
N LEU A 69 2.78 3.08 -1.28
CA LEU A 69 3.35 2.24 -2.34
C LEU A 69 4.78 2.65 -2.74
N ARG A 70 5.08 3.96 -2.71
CA ARG A 70 6.41 4.48 -3.10
C ARG A 70 7.50 4.23 -2.06
N PHE A 71 7.18 3.60 -0.92
CA PHE A 71 8.20 3.04 -0.03
C PHE A 71 8.90 1.83 -0.65
N HIS A 72 8.34 1.25 -1.71
CA HIS A 72 8.96 0.22 -2.53
C HIS A 72 9.46 0.83 -3.84
N VAL A 73 10.72 0.60 -4.17
CA VAL A 73 11.33 1.14 -5.40
C VAL A 73 10.68 0.57 -6.67
N GLU A 74 10.07 -0.60 -6.54
CA GLU A 74 9.36 -1.36 -7.55
C GLU A 74 8.12 -0.64 -8.08
N GLU A 75 7.51 0.25 -7.27
CA GLU A 75 6.35 1.06 -7.67
C GLU A 75 6.71 2.05 -8.78
N GLU A 76 7.80 2.81 -8.62
CA GLU A 76 8.25 3.79 -9.62
C GLU A 76 9.30 3.22 -10.59
N GLY A 77 9.80 2.02 -10.30
CA GLY A 77 10.89 1.34 -11.02
C GLY A 77 12.26 1.99 -10.83
N LYS A 78 12.36 3.06 -10.04
CA LYS A 78 13.58 3.81 -9.74
C LYS A 78 13.43 4.56 -8.42
N GLY A 79 14.52 4.82 -7.74
CA GLY A 79 14.54 5.50 -6.45
C GLY A 79 15.94 5.93 -6.05
N LYS A 80 16.18 6.02 -4.75
CA LYS A 80 17.51 6.26 -4.17
C LYS A 80 17.85 5.27 -3.07
N ASN A 81 19.13 4.92 -2.93
CA ASN A 81 19.63 4.23 -1.73
C ASN A 81 19.83 5.21 -0.56
N ALA A 82 20.25 4.69 0.60
CA ALA A 82 20.49 5.50 1.80
C ALA A 82 21.54 6.59 1.59
N GLU A 83 22.46 6.38 0.65
CA GLU A 83 23.52 7.31 0.24
C GLU A 83 23.03 8.37 -0.76
N GLY A 84 21.79 8.29 -1.22
CA GLY A 84 21.18 9.25 -2.15
C GLY A 84 21.48 8.98 -3.64
N GLU A 85 22.11 7.86 -3.95
CA GLU A 85 22.44 7.45 -5.31
C GLU A 85 21.22 6.87 -6.01
N LYS A 86 21.09 7.11 -7.32
CA LYS A 86 19.98 6.60 -8.11
C LYS A 86 20.06 5.09 -8.23
N VAL A 87 18.99 4.41 -7.84
CA VAL A 87 18.81 2.97 -8.05
C VAL A 87 17.66 2.72 -9.02
N LYS A 88 17.73 1.60 -9.73
CA LYS A 88 16.68 1.12 -10.62
C LYS A 88 16.23 -0.23 -10.10
N ALA A 89 14.92 -0.44 -10.03
CA ALA A 89 14.39 -1.74 -9.66
C ALA A 89 14.66 -2.76 -10.78
N GLU A 90 15.01 -3.99 -10.41
CA GLU A 90 15.15 -5.08 -11.36
C GLU A 90 13.77 -5.51 -11.88
N ALA A 91 13.68 -5.88 -13.15
CA ALA A 91 12.40 -6.23 -13.77
C ALA A 91 11.67 -7.37 -13.03
N LYS A 92 12.42 -8.38 -12.57
CA LYS A 92 11.89 -9.51 -11.79
C LYS A 92 11.26 -9.06 -10.45
N ASP A 93 11.80 -8.03 -9.83
CA ASP A 93 11.36 -7.57 -8.50
C ASP A 93 10.11 -6.70 -8.68
N VAL A 94 10.05 -5.90 -9.75
CA VAL A 94 8.83 -5.21 -10.20
C VAL A 94 7.71 -6.20 -10.50
N ASP A 95 8.01 -7.30 -11.19
CA ASP A 95 7.01 -8.33 -11.49
C ASP A 95 6.51 -9.03 -10.23
N ALA A 96 7.39 -9.33 -9.27
CA ALA A 96 7.02 -9.89 -7.98
C ALA A 96 6.17 -8.93 -7.13
N PHE A 97 6.48 -7.64 -7.15
CA PHE A 97 5.71 -6.59 -6.47
C PHE A 97 4.29 -6.49 -7.05
N ARG A 98 4.17 -6.42 -8.38
CA ARG A 98 2.88 -6.41 -9.08
C ARG A 98 2.06 -7.67 -8.80
N ALA A 99 2.69 -8.83 -8.83
CA ALA A 99 2.03 -10.09 -8.51
C ALA A 99 1.51 -10.08 -7.06
N SER A 100 2.26 -9.52 -6.12
CA SER A 100 1.84 -9.40 -4.73
C SER A 100 0.62 -8.50 -4.56
N LEU A 101 0.61 -7.32 -5.19
CA LEU A 101 -0.56 -6.42 -5.18
C LEU A 101 -1.79 -7.07 -5.85
N THR A 102 -1.59 -7.79 -6.95
CA THR A 102 -2.67 -8.45 -7.71
C THR A 102 -3.40 -9.50 -6.89
N LYS A 103 -2.70 -10.21 -5.99
CA LYS A 103 -3.33 -11.22 -5.11
C LYS A 103 -4.32 -10.62 -4.10
N LEU A 104 -4.28 -9.32 -3.86
CA LEU A 104 -5.06 -8.68 -2.79
C LEU A 104 -6.51 -8.39 -3.19
N GLY A 105 -6.90 -8.58 -4.45
CA GLY A 105 -8.27 -8.32 -4.86
C GLY A 105 -8.69 -9.04 -6.14
N ASP A 106 -10.01 -9.20 -6.28
CA ASP A 106 -10.64 -9.82 -7.44
C ASP A 106 -11.02 -8.78 -8.52
N VAL A 107 -11.20 -7.52 -8.12
CA VAL A 107 -11.60 -6.39 -8.96
C VAL A 107 -10.70 -5.20 -8.65
N TYR A 108 -10.20 -4.55 -9.69
CA TYR A 108 -9.39 -3.33 -9.58
C TYR A 108 -10.20 -2.10 -10.02
N VAL A 109 -10.14 -1.04 -9.22
CA VAL A 109 -10.74 0.27 -9.52
C VAL A 109 -9.64 1.31 -9.39
N ASN A 110 -9.44 2.12 -10.43
CA ASN A 110 -8.50 3.22 -10.41
C ASN A 110 -9.25 4.56 -10.26
N ASP A 111 -8.90 5.31 -9.23
CA ASP A 111 -9.51 6.61 -8.88
C ASP A 111 -8.45 7.58 -8.30
N ALA A 112 -7.27 7.61 -8.94
CA ALA A 112 -6.10 8.38 -8.52
C ALA A 112 -5.62 9.35 -9.62
#